data_AF-A0A819DAY0-F1
#
_entry.id   AF-A0A819DAY0-F1
#
_cell.length_a   1.000
_cell.length_b   1.000
_cell.length_c   1.000
_cell.angle_alpha   90.00
_cell.angle_beta   90.00
_cell.angle_gamma   90.00
#
_symmetry.space_group_name_H-M   'P 1'
#
loop_
_entity.id
_entity.type
_entity.pdbx_description
1 polymer ?
#
loop_
_entity_poly.entity_id
_entity_poly.type
_entity_poly.pdbx_seq_one_letter_code
_entity_poly.pdbx_strand_id
1 'polypeptide(L)' 'MTLVFSNKPKVNYIRFNLTLVRHAETYANAEGIIQGILDTELSNTGYHQSRALGLHLQYHRFTHIYSSDLKRAAEKDAP' A
#
# COMPACT_ATOMS: atom_id res chain seq x y z
N MET A 1 -22.49 -51.15 -5.37
CA MET A 1 -21.36 -50.20 -5.54
C MET A 1 -21.90 -48.96 -6.22
N THR A 2 -22.24 -47.92 -5.46
CA THR A 2 -22.87 -46.71 -6.00
C THR A 2 -21.82 -45.62 -6.13
N LEU A 3 -21.48 -45.23 -7.36
CA LEU A 3 -20.70 -44.02 -7.62
C LEU A 3 -21.65 -42.81 -7.57
N VAL A 4 -21.43 -41.92 -6.59
CA VAL A 4 -22.05 -40.60 -6.59
C VAL A 4 -21.12 -39.66 -7.37
N PHE A 5 -21.54 -39.26 -8.57
CA PHE A 5 -20.86 -38.19 -9.30
C PHE A 5 -21.24 -36.84 -8.66
N SER A 6 -20.31 -36.25 -7.90
CA SER A 6 -20.48 -34.90 -7.36
C SER A 6 -20.27 -33.87 -8.47
N ASN A 7 -21.36 -33.44 -9.11
CA ASN A 7 -21.34 -32.37 -10.09
C ASN A 7 -21.47 -31.02 -9.36
N LYS A 8 -20.37 -30.50 -8.80
CA LYS A 8 -20.37 -29.17 -8.18
C LYS A 8 -20.37 -28.09 -9.27
N PRO A 9 -21.26 -27.08 -9.20
CA PRO A 9 -21.30 -26.02 -10.20
C PRO A 9 -19.97 -25.23 -10.20
N LYS A 10 -19.45 -24.94 -11.39
CA LYS A 10 -18.31 -24.02 -11.56
C LYS A 10 -18.78 -22.61 -11.25
N VAL A 11 -18.49 -22.13 -10.04
CA VAL A 11 -18.71 -20.73 -9.66
C VAL A 11 -17.55 -19.90 -10.21
N ASN A 12 -17.86 -18.85 -10.97
CA ASN A 12 -16.86 -17.87 -11.37
C ASN A 12 -16.64 -16.89 -10.20
N TYR A 13 -15.49 -16.99 -9.55
CA TYR A 13 -15.09 -16.05 -8.52
C TYR A 13 -14.36 -14.87 -9.15
N ILE A 14 -14.79 -13.66 -8.77
CA ILE A 14 -14.00 -12.46 -9.02
C ILE A 14 -12.74 -12.56 -8.15
N ARG A 15 -11.58 -12.41 -8.77
CA ARG A 15 -10.30 -12.31 -8.06
C ARG A 15 -9.81 -10.87 -8.16
N PHE A 16 -9.39 -10.33 -7.03
CA PHE A 16 -8.79 -9.02 -6.92
C PHE A 16 -7.62 -9.09 -5.93
N ASN A 17 -6.57 -8.30 -6.19
CA ASN A 17 -5.40 -8.19 -5.35
C ASN A 17 -5.38 -6.80 -4.70
N LEU A 18 -5.40 -6.77 -3.37
CA LEU A 18 -5.24 -5.54 -2.59
C LEU A 18 -3.81 -5.44 -2.08
N THR A 19 -3.12 -4.36 -2.42
CA THR A 19 -1.81 -4.02 -1.83
C THR A 19 -2.01 -2.87 -0.86
N LEU A 20 -1.64 -3.08 0.40
CA LEU A 20 -1.71 -2.06 1.44
C LEU A 20 -0.29 -1.55 1.73
N VAL A 21 -0.13 -0.23 1.65
CA VAL A 21 1.14 0.44 1.92
C VAL A 21 0.93 1.38 3.10
N ARG A 22 1.78 1.25 4.13
CA ARG A 22 1.91 2.26 5.18
C ARG A 22 2.79 3.39 4.65
N HIS A 23 2.46 4.65 4.97
CA HIS A 23 3.33 5.77 4.66
C HIS A 23 4.75 5.56 5.22
N ALA A 24 5.73 6.16 4.56
CA ALA A 24 7.12 6.12 5.01
C ALA A 24 7.33 6.95 6.29
N GLU A 25 8.49 6.79 6.92
CA GLU A 25 8.84 7.47 8.16
C GLU A 25 8.78 9.00 8.03
N THR A 26 8.20 9.67 9.02
CA THR A 26 8.23 11.12 9.19
C THR A 26 9.23 11.53 10.27
N TYR A 27 9.67 12.79 10.29
CA TYR A 27 10.55 13.30 11.36
C TYR A 27 9.98 13.07 12.76
N ALA A 28 8.67 13.29 12.94
CA ALA A 28 8.01 13.04 14.21
C ALA A 28 7.96 11.56 14.60
N ASN A 29 7.86 10.63 13.64
CA ASN A 29 7.98 9.20 13.92
C ASN A 29 9.39 8.86 14.41
N ALA A 30 10.42 9.44 13.79
CA ALA A 30 11.81 9.25 14.21
C ALA A 30 12.08 9.79 15.63
N GLU A 31 11.41 10.89 16.01
CA GLU A 31 11.48 11.49 17.35
C GLU A 31 10.56 10.83 18.39
N GLY A 32 9.79 9.80 18.01
CA GLY A 32 8.87 9.11 18.92
C GLY A 32 7.66 9.94 19.35
N ILE A 33 7.36 11.02 18.61
CA ILE A 33 6.23 11.91 18.90
C ILE A 33 4.94 11.24 18.43
N ILE A 34 3.98 11.07 19.36
CA ILE A 34 2.65 10.57 19.02
C ILE A 34 1.93 11.63 18.19
N GLN A 35 1.65 11.31 16.92
CA GLN A 35 0.95 12.22 16.01
C GLN A 35 -0.53 11.89 15.93
N GLY A 36 -1.38 12.91 16.15
CA GLY A 36 -2.79 12.88 15.79
C GLY A 36 -3.00 13.23 14.29
N ILE A 37 -3.61 14.40 14.02
CA ILE A 37 -3.91 14.90 12.66
C ILE A 37 -2.73 15.69 12.04
N LEU A 38 -1.66 15.95 12.81
CA LEU A 38 -0.52 16.75 12.35
C LEU A 38 0.15 16.14 11.10
N ASP A 39 0.26 16.95 10.06
CA ASP A 39 0.88 16.57 8.80
C ASP A 39 2.36 16.94 8.83
N THR A 40 3.21 15.96 9.13
CA THR A 40 4.67 16.13 9.11
C THR A 40 5.26 15.47 7.89
N GLU A 41 6.29 16.12 7.35
CA GLU A 41 7.03 15.67 6.18
C GLU A 41 7.80 14.37 6.45
N LEU A 42 8.08 13.65 5.37
CA LEU A 42 8.94 12.47 5.41
C LEU A 42 10.34 12.84 5.91
N SER A 43 10.93 11.97 6.73
CA SER A 43 12.35 12.07 7.06
C SER A 43 13.20 11.71 5.83
N ASN A 44 14.49 12.00 5.84
CA ASN A 44 15.41 11.51 4.80
C ASN A 44 15.33 9.98 4.63
N THR A 45 15.21 9.24 5.75
CA THR A 45 14.95 7.80 5.74
C THR A 45 13.62 7.48 5.06
N GLY A 46 12.57 8.24 5.36
CA GLY A 46 11.26 8.12 4.73
C GLY A 46 11.31 8.27 3.20
N TYR A 47 12.07 9.23 2.69
CA TYR A 47 12.28 9.38 1.24
C TYR A 47 12.96 8.16 0.62
N HIS A 48 14.00 7.62 1.27
CA HIS A 48 14.66 6.40 0.80
C HIS A 48 13.73 5.19 0.81
N GLN A 49 12.88 5.06 1.83
CA GLN A 49 11.85 4.01 1.93
C GLN A 49 10.84 4.12 0.78
N SER A 50 10.30 5.32 0.54
CA SER A 50 9.35 5.56 -0.56
C SER A 50 9.95 5.21 -1.92
N ARG A 51 11.20 5.61 -2.16
CA ARG A 51 11.91 5.30 -3.42
C ARG A 51 12.15 3.79 -3.58
N ALA A 52 12.63 3.13 -2.52
CA ALA A 52 12.85 1.69 -2.53
C ALA A 52 11.54 0.91 -2.78
N LEU A 53 10.43 1.36 -2.18
CA LEU A 53 9.12 0.77 -2.40
C LEU A 53 8.66 0.96 -3.86
N GLY A 54 8.84 2.15 -4.43
CA GLY A 54 8.54 2.40 -5.84
C GLY A 54 9.29 1.44 -6.78
N LEU A 55 10.60 1.26 -6.55
CA LEU A 55 11.42 0.32 -7.31
C LEU A 55 10.99 -1.15 -7.11
N HIS A 56 10.57 -1.52 -5.90
CA HIS A 56 10.07 -2.85 -5.62
C HIS A 56 8.74 -3.13 -6.34
N LEU A 57 7.85 -2.15 -6.36
CA LEU A 57 6.51 -2.27 -6.94
C LEU A 57 6.45 -2.00 -8.45
N GLN A 58 7.54 -1.56 -9.08
CA GLN A 58 7.56 -1.09 -10.48
C GLN A 58 7.07 -2.13 -11.50
N TYR A 59 7.19 -3.42 -11.18
CA TYR A 59 6.76 -4.52 -12.06
C TYR A 59 5.34 -5.02 -11.78
N HIS A 60 4.65 -4.43 -10.80
CA HIS A 60 3.26 -4.75 -10.48
C HIS A 60 2.32 -3.84 -11.27
N ARG A 61 1.29 -4.44 -11.88
CA ARG A 61 0.25 -3.68 -12.58
C ARG A 61 -0.87 -3.29 -11.61
N PHE A 62 -0.97 -2.00 -11.32
CA PHE A 62 -2.09 -1.44 -10.55
C PHE A 62 -3.14 -0.88 -11.49
N THR A 63 -4.41 -1.19 -11.23
CA THR A 63 -5.54 -0.60 -11.96
C THR A 63 -6.11 0.63 -11.25
N HIS A 64 -5.94 0.70 -9.93
CA HIS A 64 -6.41 1.80 -9.08
C HIS A 64 -5.38 2.04 -7.97
N ILE A 65 -5.19 3.31 -7.60
CA ILE A 65 -4.31 3.74 -6.51
C ILE A 65 -5.11 4.74 -5.67
N TYR A 66 -5.03 4.60 -4.35
CA TYR A 66 -5.72 5.46 -3.39
C TYR A 66 -4.73 5.88 -2.30
N SER A 67 -4.81 7.14 -1.87
CA SER A 67 -4.06 7.68 -0.73
C SER A 67 -4.96 8.67 0.03
N SER A 68 -4.60 9.01 1.27
CA SER A 68 -5.20 10.17 1.94
C SER A 68 -4.64 11.47 1.37
N ASP A 69 -5.28 12.60 1.68
CA ASP A 69 -4.86 13.95 1.27
C ASP A 69 -3.61 14.46 2.02
N LEU A 70 -3.02 13.63 2.89
CA LEU A 70 -1.91 14.00 3.76
C LEU A 70 -0.58 13.88 3.01
N LYS A 71 0.32 14.85 3.18
CA LYS A 71 1.60 14.90 2.44
C LYS A 71 2.40 13.60 2.56
N ARG A 72 2.39 12.98 3.74
CA ARG A 72 3.05 11.69 4.00
C ARG A 72 2.51 10.51 3.18
N ALA A 73 1.26 10.55 2.72
CA ALA A 73 0.63 9.49 1.93
C ALA A 73 0.78 9.72 0.41
N ALA A 74 0.96 10.98 -0.01
CA ALA A 74 1.18 11.38 -1.38
C ALA A 74 2.08 12.62 -1.42
N GLU A 75 3.40 12.40 -1.37
CA GLU A 75 4.38 13.46 -1.52
C GLU A 75 4.34 13.92 -3.00
N LYS A 76 3.78 15.10 -3.27
CA LYS A 76 3.65 15.65 -4.63
C LYS A 76 4.94 16.30 -5.14
N ASP A 77 5.86 16.64 -4.23
CA ASP A 77 7.02 17.49 -4.50
C ASP A 77 8.36 16.74 -4.34
N ALA A 78 8.38 15.42 -4.55
CA ALA A 78 9.65 14.69 -4.61
C ALA A 78 10.51 15.27 -5.76
N PRO A 79 11.81 15.59 -5.51
CA PRO A 79 12.70 16.14 -6.54
C PRO A 79 12.94 15.19 -7.71
#